data_AF-A0A9N9K628-F1
#
_entry.id   AF-A0A9N9K628-F1
#
_cell.length_a   1.000
_cell.length_b   1.000
_cell.length_c   1.000
_cell.angle_alpha   90.00
_cell.angle_beta   90.00
_cell.angle_gamma   90.00
#
_symmetry.space_group_name_H-M   'P 1'
#
loop_
_entity.id
_entity.type
_entity.pdbx_description
1 polymer ?
#
loop_
_entity_poly.entity_id
_entity_poly.type
_entity_poly.pdbx_seq_one_letter_code
_entity_poly.pdbx_strand_id
1 'polypeptide(L)'
;ATQMEAGFLKFHIYLTSKLRESTINNIIINDVSGSYDPLTDLESRTHYGRPNFGHIFSQLNKAIESGRYIPGKEGDLNTNVGVYYCGPPALAKSLKKDCKSANTE
;
A
#
# COMPACT_ATOMS: atom_id res chain seq x y z
N ALA A 1 -21.87 15.72 1.86
CA ALA A 1 -20.49 15.23 1.77
C ALA A 1 -20.32 14.63 0.39
N THR A 2 -19.42 15.17 -0.42
CA THR A 2 -19.14 14.64 -1.76
C THR A 2 -18.62 13.22 -1.59
N GLN A 3 -19.34 12.24 -2.14
CA GLN A 3 -18.96 10.84 -2.09
C GLN A 3 -17.62 10.71 -2.82
N MET A 4 -16.56 10.36 -2.08
CA MET A 4 -15.26 10.08 -2.67
C MET A 4 -15.46 8.95 -3.68
N GLU A 5 -15.01 9.14 -4.92
CA GLU A 5 -15.11 8.14 -5.97
C GLU A 5 -14.46 6.83 -5.48
N ALA A 6 -15.11 5.70 -5.76
CA ALA A 6 -14.60 4.40 -5.36
C ALA A 6 -13.18 4.20 -5.94
N GLY A 7 -12.19 4.02 -5.07
CA GLY A 7 -10.79 3.88 -5.47
C GLY A 7 -9.94 5.16 -5.38
N PHE A 8 -10.51 6.31 -5.02
CA PHE A 8 -9.76 7.55 -4.80
C PHE A 8 -8.72 7.42 -3.67
N LEU A 9 -9.08 6.73 -2.58
CA LEU A 9 -8.22 6.53 -1.42
C LEU A 9 -8.08 5.04 -1.10
N LYS A 10 -6.84 4.57 -1.07
CA LYS A 10 -6.47 3.20 -0.69
C LYS A 10 -5.52 3.29 0.50
N PHE A 11 -5.87 2.59 1.57
CA PHE A 11 -5.01 2.45 2.75
C PHE A 11 -4.32 1.08 2.69
N HIS A 12 -3.10 1.00 3.23
CA HIS A 12 -2.40 -0.26 3.43
C HIS A 12 -1.74 -0.21 4.80
N ILE A 13 -2.15 -1.10 5.70
CA ILE A 13 -1.65 -1.14 7.07
C ILE A 13 -0.58 -2.24 7.16
N TYR A 14 0.57 -1.91 7.73
CA TYR A 14 1.67 -2.86 7.93
C TYR A 14 2.01 -2.98 9.41
N LEU A 15 1.76 -4.15 9.98
CA LEU A 15 2.17 -4.48 11.34
C LEU A 15 3.58 -5.11 11.32
N THR A 16 4.59 -4.31 11.67
CA THR A 16 6.01 -4.72 11.53
C THR A 16 6.62 -5.34 12.78
N SER A 17 5.86 -5.38 13.88
CA SER A 17 6.34 -5.95 15.16
C SER A 17 6.23 -7.47 15.15
N LYS A 18 7.04 -8.13 16.00
CA LYS A 18 6.93 -9.58 16.20
C LYS A 18 5.61 -9.87 16.93
N LEU A 19 4.77 -10.67 16.30
CA LEU A 19 3.52 -11.14 16.89
C LEU A 19 3.74 -12.39 17.76
N ARG A 20 2.88 -12.55 18.77
CA ARG A 20 2.78 -13.80 19.53
C ARG A 20 1.96 -14.81 18.73
N GLU A 21 2.27 -16.09 18.88
CA GLU A 21 1.59 -17.17 18.17
C GLU A 21 0.08 -17.19 18.44
N SER A 22 -0.34 -16.92 19.68
CA SER A 22 -1.77 -16.80 20.02
C SER A 22 -2.48 -15.66 19.26
N THR A 23 -1.80 -14.54 19.06
CA THR A 23 -2.32 -13.42 18.26
C THR A 23 -2.43 -13.81 16.79
N ILE A 24 -1.43 -14.51 16.25
CA ILE A 24 -1.44 -15.01 14.87
C ILE A 24 -2.63 -15.96 14.66
N ASN A 25 -2.85 -16.91 15.56
CA ASN A 25 -3.97 -17.84 15.47
C ASN A 25 -5.32 -17.11 15.51
N ASN A 26 -5.49 -16.12 16.39
CA ASN A 26 -6.71 -15.32 16.45
C ASN A 26 -6.94 -14.51 15.17
N ILE A 27 -5.89 -13.97 14.57
CA ILE A 27 -5.97 -13.28 13.27
C ILE A 27 -6.47 -14.27 12.21
N ILE A 28 -5.79 -15.41 12.04
CA ILE A 28 -6.11 -16.39 11.00
C ILE A 28 -7.55 -16.88 11.12
N ILE A 29 -8.01 -17.18 12.34
CA ILE A 29 -9.37 -17.69 12.57
C ILE A 29 -10.42 -16.67 12.14
N ASN A 30 -10.23 -15.38 12.44
CA ASN A 30 -11.21 -14.34 12.15
C ASN A 30 -11.09 -13.77 10.72
N ASP A 31 -9.92 -13.89 10.08
CA ASP A 31 -9.64 -13.38 8.73
C ASP A 31 -10.37 -14.16 7.62
N VAL A 32 -10.56 -15.48 7.82
CA VAL A 32 -11.21 -16.38 6.84
C VAL A 32 -12.72 -16.11 6.70
N SER A 33 -13.35 -15.55 7.73
CA SER A 33 -14.81 -15.37 7.80
C SER A 33 -15.30 -13.94 7.52
N GLY A 34 -14.41 -12.97 7.36
CA GLY A 34 -14.75 -11.55 7.32
C GLY A 34 -14.48 -10.86 5.98
N SER A 35 -15.40 -9.99 5.56
CA SER A 35 -15.15 -8.98 4.51
C SER A 35 -14.28 -7.81 5.01
N TYR A 36 -14.10 -7.72 6.34
CA TYR A 36 -13.36 -6.66 7.04
C TYR A 36 -12.15 -7.23 7.76
N ASP A 37 -11.13 -6.40 7.96
CA ASP A 37 -9.92 -6.72 8.69
C ASP A 37 -10.22 -7.01 10.17
N PRO A 38 -9.79 -8.17 10.71
CA PRO A 38 -10.16 -8.59 12.07
C PRO A 38 -9.50 -7.76 13.19
N LEU A 39 -8.55 -6.88 12.89
CA LEU A 39 -7.88 -6.04 13.88
C LEU A 39 -8.37 -4.59 13.86
N THR A 40 -8.74 -4.09 12.69
CA THR A 40 -9.04 -2.67 12.47
C THR A 40 -10.47 -2.41 12.01
N ASP A 41 -11.22 -3.46 11.67
CA ASP A 41 -12.58 -3.40 11.13
C ASP A 41 -12.69 -2.56 9.85
N LEU A 42 -11.55 -2.37 9.15
CA LEU A 42 -11.49 -1.68 7.87
C LEU A 42 -11.66 -2.67 6.73
N GLU A 43 -12.17 -2.21 5.59
CA GLU A 43 -12.22 -3.01 4.36
C GLU A 43 -10.80 -3.37 3.85
N SER A 44 -9.84 -2.48 4.08
CA SER A 44 -8.43 -2.75 3.81
C SER A 44 -7.82 -3.68 4.85
N ARG A 45 -7.33 -4.84 4.42
CA ARG A 45 -6.64 -5.81 5.29
C ARG A 45 -5.27 -5.32 5.78
N THR A 46 -4.88 -5.80 6.95
CA THR A 46 -3.57 -5.59 7.56
C THR A 46 -2.55 -6.58 6.99
N HIS A 47 -1.42 -6.04 6.54
CA HIS A 47 -0.24 -6.81 6.16
C HIS A 47 0.70 -7.03 7.35
N TYR A 48 1.31 -8.20 7.43
CA TYR A 48 2.25 -8.55 8.50
C TYR A 48 3.68 -8.55 7.99
N GLY A 49 4.57 -7.86 8.70
CA GLY A 49 5.96 -7.66 8.31
C GLY A 49 6.22 -6.29 7.67
N ARG A 50 7.48 -6.04 7.31
CA ARG A 50 7.90 -4.77 6.71
C ARG A 50 7.53 -4.73 5.22
N PRO A 51 6.96 -3.62 4.73
CA PRO A 51 6.69 -3.45 3.31
C PRO A 51 7.97 -3.43 2.48
N ASN A 52 7.89 -4.00 1.27
CA ASN A 52 8.91 -3.85 0.23
C ASN A 52 8.53 -2.66 -0.66
N PHE A 53 8.98 -1.46 -0.30
CA PHE A 53 8.61 -0.23 -1.00
C PHE A 53 9.10 -0.18 -2.45
N GLY A 54 10.28 -0.72 -2.75
CA GLY A 54 10.76 -0.82 -4.14
C GLY A 54 9.80 -1.61 -5.03
N HIS A 55 9.33 -2.77 -4.55
CA HIS A 55 8.32 -3.55 -5.27
C HIS A 55 6.98 -2.80 -5.39
N ILE A 56 6.53 -2.16 -4.31
CA ILE A 56 5.28 -1.40 -4.30
C ILE A 56 5.33 -0.26 -5.33
N PHE A 57 6.42 0.50 -5.38
CA PHE A 57 6.57 1.62 -6.31
C PHE A 57 6.66 1.15 -7.77
N SER A 58 7.41 0.07 -8.06
CA SER A 58 7.48 -0.51 -9.41
C SER A 58 6.11 -1.02 -9.88
N GLN A 59 5.37 -1.71 -9.02
CA GLN A 59 4.02 -2.19 -9.33
C GLN A 59 3.02 -1.05 -9.51
N LEU A 60 3.13 0.00 -8.69
CA LEU A 60 2.31 1.19 -8.83
C LEU A 60 2.56 1.87 -10.18
N ASN A 61 3.82 2.01 -10.58
CA ASN A 61 4.17 2.59 -11.88
C ASN A 61 3.52 1.79 -13.03
N LYS A 62 3.75 0.47 -13.06
CA LYS A 62 3.14 -0.43 -14.07
C LYS A 62 1.61 -0.40 -14.08
N ALA A 63 0.99 -0.28 -12.91
CA ALA A 63 -0.47 -0.20 -12.79
C ALA A 63 -1.01 1.14 -13.32
N ILE A 64 -0.28 2.23 -13.14
CA ILE A 64 -0.60 3.55 -13.71
C ILE A 64 -0.41 3.54 -15.22
N GLU A 65 0.71 3.01 -15.72
CA GLU A 65 1.01 2.91 -17.16
C GLU A 65 0.00 2.02 -17.90
N SER A 66 -0.44 0.92 -17.28
CA SER A 66 -1.47 0.05 -17.86
C SER A 66 -2.91 0.58 -17.73
N GLY A 67 -3.10 1.79 -17.18
CA GLY A 67 -4.43 2.40 -16.99
C GLY A 67 -5.32 1.71 -15.95
N ARG A 68 -4.78 0.73 -15.21
CA ARG A 68 -5.53 -0.04 -14.19
C ARG A 68 -5.63 0.67 -12.84
N TYR A 69 -4.73 1.63 -12.58
CA TYR A 69 -4.70 2.34 -11.31
C TYR A 69 -5.47 3.67 -11.35
N ILE A 70 -5.39 4.41 -12.45
CA ILE A 70 -6.07 5.69 -12.66
C ILE A 70 -6.94 5.54 -13.92
N PRO A 71 -8.26 5.37 -13.79
CA PRO A 71 -9.15 5.25 -14.95
C PRO A 71 -9.21 6.55 -15.75
N GLY A 72 -9.40 6.45 -17.07
CA GLY A 72 -9.53 7.62 -17.95
C GLY A 72 -8.20 8.29 -18.34
N LYS A 73 -7.07 7.67 -18.01
CA LYS A 73 -5.76 8.17 -18.40
C LYS A 73 -5.40 7.64 -19.79
N GLU A 74 -5.47 8.50 -20.80
CA GLU A 74 -5.02 8.19 -22.17
C GLU A 74 -3.49 8.04 -22.20
N GLY A 75 -3.00 7.04 -22.97
CA GLY A 75 -1.65 6.48 -22.88
C GLY A 75 -0.46 7.40 -23.14
N ASP A 76 -0.69 8.68 -23.46
CA ASP A 76 0.35 9.67 -23.76
C ASP A 76 0.68 10.64 -22.60
N LEU A 77 -0.07 10.60 -21.49
CA LEU A 77 0.15 11.54 -20.37
C LEU A 77 1.16 11.01 -19.35
N ASN A 78 2.25 11.75 -19.13
CA ASN A 78 3.26 11.38 -18.15
C ASN A 78 2.74 11.50 -16.68
N THR A 79 2.91 10.40 -15.94
CA THR A 79 2.63 10.16 -14.50
C THR A 79 3.52 10.82 -13.45
N ASN A 80 3.31 12.05 -13.00
CA ASN A 80 4.04 12.52 -11.81
C ASN A 80 3.40 12.02 -10.50
N VAL A 81 4.05 11.06 -9.84
CA VAL A 81 3.63 10.53 -8.53
C VAL A 81 4.46 11.14 -7.40
N GLY A 82 3.80 11.84 -6.47
CA GLY A 82 4.45 12.40 -5.28
C GLY A 82 4.40 11.42 -4.09
N VAL A 83 5.56 11.15 -3.48
CA VAL A 83 5.66 10.33 -2.25
C VAL A 83 5.98 11.23 -1.05
N TYR A 84 5.08 11.23 -0.06
CA TYR A 84 5.22 11.99 1.19
C TYR A 84 5.44 11.04 2.36
N TYR A 85 6.27 11.44 3.32
CA TYR A 85 6.64 10.57 4.44
C TYR A 85 6.77 11.36 5.76
N CYS A 86 6.19 10.79 6.82
CA CYS A 86 6.35 11.23 8.19
C CYS A 86 6.67 10.01 9.06
N GLY A 87 7.84 10.00 9.72
CA GLY A 87 8.24 8.88 10.57
C GLY A 87 9.75 8.80 10.82
N PRO A 88 10.27 7.64 11.26
CA PRO A 88 11.68 7.44 11.55
C PRO A 88 12.63 7.84 10.39
N PRO A 89 13.75 8.55 10.65
CA PRO A 89 14.67 9.02 9.62
C PRO A 89 15.32 7.91 8.78
N ALA A 90 15.53 6.73 9.36
CA ALA A 90 16.13 5.60 8.65
C ALA A 90 15.27 5.15 7.47
N LEU A 91 13.95 5.09 7.66
CA LEU A 91 13.02 4.68 6.61
C LEU A 91 12.85 5.78 5.55
N ALA A 92 12.94 7.07 5.90
CA ALA A 92 12.95 8.17 4.93
C ALA A 92 14.08 7.98 3.88
N LYS A 93 15.27 7.57 4.33
CA LYS A 93 16.42 7.30 3.44
C LYS A 93 16.15 6.14 2.49
N SER A 94 15.59 5.04 2.99
CA SER A 94 15.21 3.88 2.17
C SER A 94 14.14 4.24 1.16
N LEU A 95 13.07 4.93 1.57
CA LEU A 95 11.99 5.38 0.68
C LEU A 95 12.50 6.27 -0.44
N LYS A 96 13.40 7.21 -0.14
CA LYS A 96 14.02 8.07 -1.15
C LYS A 96 14.86 7.28 -2.15
N LYS A 97 15.54 6.22 -1.70
CA LYS A 97 16.31 5.32 -2.59
C LYS A 97 15.36 4.53 -3.49
N ASP A 98 14.36 3.87 -2.90
CA ASP A 98 13.42 3.01 -3.61
C ASP A 98 12.59 3.81 -4.63
N CYS A 99 12.19 5.04 -4.28
CA CYS A 99 11.49 5.95 -5.20
C CYS A 99 12.35 6.33 -6.41
N LYS A 100 13.66 6.56 -6.22
CA LYS A 100 14.57 6.81 -7.35
C LYS A 100 14.73 5.59 -8.25
N SER A 101 14.84 4.41 -7.65
CA SER A 101 14.94 3.14 -8.39
C SER A 101 13.71 2.89 -9.26
N ALA A 102 12.50 3.15 -8.73
CA ALA A 102 11.26 2.96 -9.47
C ALA A 102 11.06 3.91 -10.66
N ASN A 103 11.78 5.04 -10.72
CA ASN A 103 11.72 5.98 -11.85
C ASN A 103 12.67 5.63 -13.00
N THR A 104 13.56 4.66 -12.80
CA THR A 104 14.62 4.30 -13.77
C THR A 104 14.36 2.94 -14.43
N GLU A 105 13.33 2.21 -13.97
CA GLU A 105 12.79 1.01 -14.63
C GLU A 105 11.83 1.40 -15.75
#